data_AF-A0A7X0SGV5-F1
#
_entry.id   AF-A0A7X0SGV5-F1
#
_cell.length_a   1.000
_cell.length_b   1.000
_cell.length_c   1.000
_cell.angle_alpha   90.00
_cell.angle_beta   90.00
_cell.angle_gamma   90.00
#
_symmetry.space_group_name_H-M   'P 1'
#
loop_
_entity.id
_entity.type
_entity.pdbx_description
1 polymer ?
#
loop_
_entity_poly.entity_id
_entity_poly.type
_entity_poly.pdbx_seq_one_letter_code
_entity_poly.pdbx_strand_id
1 'polypeptide(L)'
;MSGKRTYTVPILLLIATVLATLIVILLSRLLIDGQADKLDKGKRLAEGYNDCLAYAGILKDDARALSGTAAAVDRLAVKERIGQVPPVSSACGKTLSESGVQSGQTQEEAESAVSAAMQTIWSKLEPIGNHDGPLTQDELDTLQKIGDAGEKLETTLKQYEVPTGDDRFRQMEAGIDWVGPAGQTVKQLQDLASALNAK
;
A
#
# COMPACT_ATOMS: atom_id res chain seq x y z
N MET A 1 10.10 -66.79 43.34
CA MET A 1 10.89 -66.10 42.30
C MET A 1 10.39 -64.67 42.19
N SER A 2 11.24 -63.69 42.52
CA SER A 2 10.86 -62.27 42.59
C SER A 2 10.60 -61.73 41.19
N GLY A 3 9.37 -61.34 40.91
CA GLY A 3 8.98 -60.74 39.63
C GLY A 3 9.67 -59.38 39.48
N LYS A 4 10.64 -59.28 38.57
CA LYS A 4 11.21 -57.99 38.17
C LYS A 4 10.07 -57.11 37.65
N ARG A 5 9.69 -56.08 38.40
CA ARG A 5 8.70 -55.09 37.97
C ARG A 5 9.26 -54.38 36.73
N THR A 6 8.62 -54.58 35.58
CA THR A 6 9.00 -53.95 34.32
C THR A 6 8.55 -52.49 34.34
N TYR A 7 9.43 -51.58 34.76
CA TYR A 7 9.18 -50.12 34.76
C TYR A 7 9.25 -49.48 33.36
N THR A 8 9.57 -50.26 32.34
CA THR A 8 9.75 -49.77 30.97
C THR A 8 8.47 -49.17 30.39
N VAL A 9 7.31 -49.79 30.65
CA VAL A 9 6.01 -49.31 30.16
C VAL A 9 5.63 -47.96 30.79
N PRO A 10 5.61 -47.78 32.13
CA PRO A 10 5.28 -46.48 32.72
C PRO A 10 6.28 -45.38 32.37
N ILE A 11 7.57 -45.70 32.20
CA ILE A 11 8.58 -44.72 31.77
C ILE A 11 8.35 -44.29 30.31
N LEU A 12 8.09 -45.23 29.41
CA LEU A 12 7.77 -44.91 28.01
C LEU A 12 6.49 -44.09 27.91
N LEU A 13 5.48 -44.40 28.72
CA LEU A 13 4.23 -43.65 28.76
C LEU A 13 4.47 -42.22 29.25
N LEU A 14 5.28 -42.03 30.30
CA LEU A 14 5.68 -40.71 30.80
C LEU A 14 6.45 -39.90 29.73
N ILE A 15 7.41 -40.52 29.04
CA ILE A 15 8.15 -39.88 27.94
C ILE A 15 7.20 -39.47 26.81
N ALA A 16 6.28 -40.37 26.41
CA ALA A 16 5.30 -40.08 25.37
C ALA A 16 4.36 -38.94 25.76
N THR A 17 3.91 -38.88 27.01
CA THR A 17 3.07 -37.77 27.52
C THR A 17 3.83 -36.45 27.50
N VAL A 18 5.10 -36.43 27.92
CA VAL A 18 5.94 -35.22 27.88
C VAL A 18 6.15 -34.76 26.44
N LEU A 19 6.47 -35.68 25.51
CA LEU A 19 6.63 -35.34 24.09
C LEU A 19 5.34 -34.81 23.47
N ALA A 20 4.19 -35.45 23.73
CA ALA A 20 2.90 -34.97 23.27
C ALA A 20 2.59 -33.56 23.79
N THR A 21 2.89 -33.29 25.06
CA THR A 21 2.73 -31.97 25.67
C THR A 21 3.62 -30.93 24.99
N LEU A 22 4.89 -31.26 24.72
CA LEU A 22 5.82 -30.38 24.02
C LEU A 22 5.35 -30.07 22.59
N ILE A 23 4.85 -31.08 21.86
CA ILE A 23 4.31 -30.90 20.51
C ILE A 23 3.12 -29.93 20.54
N VAL A 24 2.20 -30.10 21.50
CA VAL A 24 1.04 -29.19 21.65
C VAL A 24 1.51 -27.76 21.95
N ILE A 25 2.49 -27.57 22.83
CA ILE A 25 3.04 -26.25 23.16
C ILE A 25 3.68 -25.60 21.93
N LEU A 26 4.50 -26.36 21.18
CA LEU A 26 5.18 -25.85 19.98
C LEU A 26 4.19 -25.47 18.88
N LEU A 27 3.19 -26.31 18.62
CA LEU A 27 2.13 -26.02 17.65
C LEU A 27 1.32 -24.80 18.07
N SER A 28 1.01 -24.66 19.37
CA SER A 28 0.29 -23.50 19.88
C SER A 28 1.09 -22.21 19.68
N ARG A 29 2.40 -22.22 19.95
CA ARG A 29 3.27 -21.07 19.68
C ARG A 29 3.35 -20.74 18.20
N LEU A 30 3.55 -21.74 17.35
CA LEU A 30 3.63 -21.55 15.90
C LEU A 30 2.35 -20.88 15.35
N LEU A 31 1.17 -21.29 15.83
CA LEU A 31 -0.10 -20.70 15.43
C LEU A 31 -0.26 -19.27 15.93
N ILE A 32 0.16 -18.99 17.17
CA ILE A 32 0.11 -17.64 17.75
C ILE A 32 1.05 -16.69 17.00
N ASP A 33 2.29 -17.11 16.75
CA ASP A 33 3.29 -16.32 16.05
C ASP A 33 2.85 -16.04 14.59
N GLY A 34 2.26 -17.04 13.92
CA GLY A 34 1.69 -16.87 12.60
C GLY A 34 0.51 -15.90 12.56
N GLN A 35 -0.33 -15.86 13.59
CA GLN A 35 -1.42 -14.89 13.68
C GLN A 35 -0.93 -13.47 13.98
N ALA A 36 0.14 -13.33 14.75
CA ALA A 36 0.77 -12.05 15.05
C ALA A 36 1.43 -11.45 13.79
N ASP A 37 2.19 -12.24 13.04
CA ASP A 37 2.84 -11.78 11.79
C ASP A 37 1.81 -11.33 10.75
N LYS A 38 0.73 -12.10 10.55
CA LYS A 38 -0.37 -11.70 9.66
C LYS A 38 -1.07 -10.43 10.10
N LEU A 39 -1.27 -10.28 11.41
CA LEU A 39 -1.87 -9.07 11.97
C LEU A 39 -0.98 -7.85 11.70
N ASP A 40 0.32 -7.95 11.97
CA ASP A 40 1.27 -6.85 11.78
C ASP A 40 1.41 -6.48 10.30
N LYS A 41 1.46 -7.47 9.40
CA LYS A 41 1.42 -7.23 7.95
C LYS A 41 0.12 -6.55 7.52
N GLY A 42 -1.02 -7.04 8.00
CA GLY A 42 -2.32 -6.43 7.73
C GLY A 42 -2.41 -4.96 8.18
N LYS A 43 -1.86 -4.64 9.36
CA LYS A 43 -1.78 -3.25 9.85
C LYS A 43 -0.92 -2.37 8.95
N ARG A 44 0.26 -2.85 8.53
CA ARG A 44 1.14 -2.11 7.61
C ARG A 44 0.49 -1.90 6.24
N LEU A 45 -0.26 -2.88 5.74
CA LEU A 45 -1.02 -2.74 4.50
C LEU A 45 -2.14 -1.71 4.66
N ALA A 46 -2.84 -1.69 5.80
CA ALA A 46 -3.86 -0.69 6.08
C ALA A 46 -3.28 0.73 6.17
N GLU A 47 -2.13 0.90 6.84
CA GLU A 47 -1.39 2.16 6.87
C GLU A 47 -1.00 2.62 5.46
N GLY A 48 -0.38 1.74 4.67
CA GLY A 48 0.00 2.08 3.30
C GLY A 48 -1.19 2.31 2.37
N TYR A 49 -2.35 1.70 2.62
CA TYR A 49 -3.59 1.99 1.89
C TYR A 49 -4.13 3.39 2.24
N ASN A 50 -4.06 3.78 3.51
CA ASN A 50 -4.38 5.16 3.91
C ASN A 50 -3.42 6.16 3.27
N ASP A 51 -2.14 5.83 3.16
CA ASP A 51 -1.19 6.67 2.42
C ASP A 51 -1.57 6.79 0.93
N CYS A 52 -2.15 5.75 0.32
CA CYS A 52 -2.67 5.85 -1.05
C CYS A 52 -3.88 6.77 -1.15
N LEU A 53 -4.79 6.72 -0.18
CA LEU A 53 -5.91 7.67 -0.11
C LEU A 53 -5.40 9.10 0.04
N ALA A 54 -4.40 9.33 0.90
CA ALA A 54 -3.77 10.63 1.07
C ALA A 54 -3.06 11.10 -0.21
N TYR A 55 -2.34 10.21 -0.89
CA TYR A 55 -1.68 10.49 -2.17
C TYR A 55 -2.69 10.89 -3.25
N ALA A 56 -3.79 10.14 -3.39
CA ALA A 56 -4.86 10.49 -4.33
C ALA A 56 -5.51 11.84 -3.99
N GLY A 57 -5.70 12.12 -2.69
CA GLY A 57 -6.16 13.41 -2.19
C GLY A 57 -5.23 14.56 -2.58
N ILE A 58 -3.91 14.39 -2.41
CA ILE A 58 -2.90 15.39 -2.82
C ILE A 58 -2.95 15.64 -4.33
N LEU A 59 -2.97 14.57 -5.14
CA LEU A 59 -3.07 14.72 -6.60
C LEU A 59 -4.34 15.49 -7.00
N LYS A 60 -5.46 15.25 -6.32
CA LYS A 60 -6.73 15.94 -6.57
C LYS A 60 -6.71 17.39 -6.09
N ASP A 61 -6.51 17.58 -4.79
CA ASP A 61 -6.71 18.85 -4.10
C ASP A 61 -5.57 19.83 -4.37
N ASP A 62 -4.31 19.37 -4.35
CA ASP A 62 -3.18 20.26 -4.56
C ASP A 62 -2.98 20.59 -6.05
N ALA A 63 -3.31 19.71 -6.99
CA ALA A 63 -3.30 20.08 -8.41
C ALA A 63 -4.35 21.15 -8.73
N ARG A 64 -5.56 21.05 -8.13
CA ARG A 64 -6.62 22.07 -8.23
C ARG A 64 -6.26 23.35 -7.50
N ALA A 65 -5.63 23.26 -6.34
CA ALA A 65 -5.15 24.43 -5.63
C ALA A 65 -4.08 25.17 -6.44
N LEU A 66 -3.15 24.43 -7.05
CA LEU A 66 -2.07 25.02 -7.85
C LEU A 66 -2.64 25.70 -9.11
N SER A 67 -3.61 25.09 -9.79
CA SER A 67 -4.23 25.68 -10.98
C SER A 67 -5.04 26.96 -10.68
N GLY A 68 -5.51 27.11 -9.43
CA GLY A 68 -6.20 28.31 -8.97
C GLY A 68 -5.30 29.48 -8.57
N THR A 69 -3.97 29.31 -8.56
CA THR A 69 -3.04 30.36 -8.15
C THR A 69 -2.73 31.35 -9.28
N ALA A 70 -2.69 32.64 -8.96
CA ALA A 70 -2.36 33.70 -9.93
C ALA A 70 -0.88 34.12 -9.86
N ALA A 71 -0.30 34.17 -8.65
CA ALA A 71 1.06 34.62 -8.43
C ALA A 71 2.02 33.47 -8.07
N ALA A 72 3.33 33.69 -8.28
CA ALA A 72 4.36 32.71 -7.90
C ALA A 72 4.44 32.50 -6.37
N VAL A 73 4.19 33.55 -5.59
CA VAL A 73 4.22 33.46 -4.11
C VAL A 73 3.12 32.55 -3.56
N ASP A 74 1.93 32.57 -4.16
CA ASP A 74 0.79 31.75 -3.72
C ASP A 74 1.02 30.26 -4.04
N ARG A 75 1.81 29.96 -5.07
CA ARG A 75 2.18 28.59 -5.45
C ARG A 75 3.09 27.93 -4.43
N LEU A 76 3.92 28.70 -3.73
CA LEU A 76 4.95 28.15 -2.84
C LEU A 76 4.34 27.25 -1.76
N ALA A 77 3.26 27.68 -1.11
CA ALA A 77 2.58 26.91 -0.06
C ALA A 77 1.95 25.61 -0.60
N VAL A 78 1.45 25.62 -1.84
CA VAL A 78 0.89 24.42 -2.48
C VAL A 78 2.03 23.47 -2.88
N LYS A 79 3.11 23.99 -3.45
CA LYS A 79 4.29 23.21 -3.83
C LYS A 79 4.99 22.59 -2.63
N GLU A 80 5.02 23.27 -1.49
CA GLU A 80 5.56 22.71 -0.25
C GLU A 80 4.78 21.46 0.19
N ARG A 81 3.44 21.50 0.15
CA ARG A 81 2.62 20.32 0.46
C ARG A 81 2.84 19.18 -0.52
N ILE A 82 2.88 19.48 -1.81
CA ILE A 82 3.19 18.49 -2.86
C ILE A 82 4.57 17.85 -2.59
N GLY A 83 5.56 18.66 -2.20
CA GLY A 83 6.93 18.21 -1.89
C GLY A 83 7.06 17.33 -0.64
N GLN A 84 6.11 17.37 0.29
CA GLN A 84 6.13 16.57 1.52
C GLN A 84 5.77 15.10 1.30
N VAL A 85 5.20 14.75 0.14
CA VAL A 85 4.78 13.37 -0.15
C VAL A 85 5.57 12.84 -1.35
N PRO A 86 6.80 12.34 -1.12
CA PRO A 86 7.61 11.76 -2.18
C PRO A 86 6.88 10.54 -2.77
N PRO A 87 6.64 10.51 -4.08
CA PRO A 87 5.75 9.53 -4.70
C PRO A 87 6.28 8.10 -4.66
N VAL A 88 7.59 7.90 -4.83
CA VAL A 88 8.15 6.60 -5.24
C VAL A 88 8.64 5.74 -4.08
N SER A 89 8.72 6.28 -2.86
CA SER A 89 9.19 5.57 -1.66
C SER A 89 8.13 5.47 -0.54
N SER A 90 6.89 5.87 -0.82
CA SER A 90 5.82 5.89 0.17
C SER A 90 5.26 4.48 0.44
N ALA A 91 4.66 4.28 1.62
CA ALA A 91 3.99 3.02 1.94
C ALA A 91 2.82 2.72 0.98
N CYS A 92 2.30 3.74 0.30
CA CYS A 92 1.36 3.56 -0.80
C CYS A 92 1.94 2.74 -1.95
N GLY A 93 3.11 3.12 -2.48
CA GLY A 93 3.72 2.42 -3.61
C GLY A 93 3.92 0.93 -3.32
N LYS A 94 4.37 0.62 -2.10
CA LYS A 94 4.52 -0.76 -1.61
C LYS A 94 3.19 -1.50 -1.48
N THR A 95 2.14 -0.83 -1.00
CA THR A 95 0.82 -1.45 -0.84
C THR A 95 0.18 -1.76 -2.19
N LEU A 96 0.33 -0.84 -3.14
CA LEU A 96 -0.12 -1.04 -4.51
C LEU A 96 0.66 -2.16 -5.21
N SER A 97 1.98 -2.27 -5.01
CA SER A 97 2.75 -3.39 -5.59
C SER A 97 2.39 -4.73 -4.94
N GLU A 98 2.12 -4.76 -3.64
CA GLU A 98 1.62 -5.96 -2.96
C GLU A 98 0.31 -6.47 -3.59
N SER A 99 -0.59 -5.56 -4.01
CA SER A 99 -1.81 -5.96 -4.72
C SER A 99 -1.52 -6.68 -6.05
N GLY A 100 -0.46 -6.29 -6.76
CA GLY A 100 0.01 -6.95 -7.98
C GLY A 100 0.56 -8.34 -7.71
N VAL A 101 1.35 -8.49 -6.64
CA VAL A 101 1.90 -9.78 -6.19
C VAL A 101 0.79 -10.75 -5.80
N GLN A 102 -0.19 -10.27 -5.04
CA GLN A 102 -1.37 -11.08 -4.67
C GLN A 102 -2.27 -11.42 -5.86
N SER A 103 -2.17 -10.66 -6.95
CA SER A 103 -2.83 -10.95 -8.23
C SER A 103 -1.99 -11.85 -9.16
N GLY A 104 -0.83 -12.33 -8.71
CA GLY A 104 0.01 -13.29 -9.43
C GLY A 104 1.18 -12.70 -10.22
N GLN A 105 1.47 -11.41 -10.09
CA GLN A 105 2.69 -10.80 -10.66
C GLN A 105 3.92 -11.16 -9.82
N THR A 106 5.10 -11.07 -10.41
CA THR A 106 6.34 -11.08 -9.61
C THR A 106 6.48 -9.77 -8.84
N GLN A 107 7.24 -9.80 -7.73
CA GLN A 107 7.53 -8.60 -6.95
C GLN A 107 8.15 -7.48 -7.81
N GLU A 108 9.09 -7.85 -8.67
CA GLU A 108 9.80 -6.90 -9.55
C GLU A 108 8.84 -6.25 -10.57
N GLU A 109 7.97 -7.03 -11.20
CA GLU A 109 6.97 -6.51 -12.14
C GLU A 109 5.99 -5.55 -11.45
N ALA A 110 5.48 -5.93 -10.28
CA ALA A 110 4.51 -5.14 -9.54
C ALA A 110 5.12 -3.82 -9.02
N GLU A 111 6.33 -3.86 -8.47
CA GLU A 111 7.05 -2.66 -8.03
C GLU A 111 7.41 -1.75 -9.20
N SER A 112 7.89 -2.30 -10.31
CA SER A 112 8.24 -1.53 -11.51
C SER A 112 7.02 -0.83 -12.10
N ALA A 113 5.89 -1.54 -12.21
CA ALA A 113 4.64 -0.99 -12.72
C ALA A 113 4.16 0.25 -11.93
N VAL A 114 4.23 0.19 -10.60
CA VAL A 114 3.79 1.29 -9.72
C VAL A 114 4.81 2.42 -9.69
N SER A 115 6.08 2.10 -9.44
CA SER A 115 7.14 3.10 -9.28
C SER A 115 7.37 3.90 -10.56
N ALA A 116 7.36 3.27 -11.73
CA ALA A 116 7.53 3.97 -13.02
C ALA A 116 6.37 4.94 -13.30
N ALA A 117 5.13 4.55 -13.00
CA ALA A 117 3.97 5.40 -13.17
C ALA A 117 4.01 6.61 -12.23
N MET A 118 4.27 6.38 -10.94
CA MET A 118 4.37 7.45 -9.93
C MET A 118 5.53 8.40 -10.22
N GLN A 119 6.69 7.89 -10.65
CA GLN A 119 7.84 8.71 -11.07
C GLN A 119 7.52 9.58 -12.29
N THR A 120 6.76 9.05 -13.25
CA THR A 120 6.34 9.80 -14.44
C THR A 120 5.39 10.93 -14.06
N ILE A 121 4.42 10.67 -13.19
CA ILE A 121 3.49 11.70 -12.71
C ILE A 121 4.27 12.81 -11.99
N TRP A 122 5.22 12.40 -11.13
CA TRP A 122 6.05 13.34 -10.38
C TRP A 122 6.92 14.23 -11.26
N SER A 123 7.62 13.64 -12.24
CA SER A 123 8.51 14.40 -13.13
C SER A 123 7.75 15.43 -13.98
N LYS A 124 6.44 15.23 -14.17
CA LYS A 124 5.55 16.17 -14.85
C LYS A 124 4.98 17.22 -13.90
N LEU A 125 4.76 16.88 -12.64
CA LEU A 125 4.22 17.79 -11.62
C LEU A 125 5.29 18.73 -11.03
N GLU A 126 6.49 18.23 -10.75
CA GLU A 126 7.59 18.98 -10.14
C GLU A 126 7.93 20.32 -10.82
N PRO A 127 8.09 20.38 -12.16
CA PRO A 127 8.47 21.63 -12.83
C PRO A 127 7.35 22.67 -12.88
N ILE A 128 6.09 22.29 -12.66
CA ILE A 128 4.94 23.18 -12.83
C ILE A 128 5.03 24.37 -11.89
N GLY A 129 4.94 25.58 -12.46
CA GLY A 129 4.98 26.83 -11.72
C GLY A 129 6.36 27.22 -11.18
N ASN A 130 7.45 26.62 -11.66
CA ASN A 130 8.84 27.04 -11.37
C ASN A 130 9.28 28.26 -12.21
N HIS A 131 8.38 29.18 -12.49
CA HIS A 131 8.67 30.35 -13.30
C HIS A 131 7.86 31.55 -12.80
N ASP A 132 8.35 32.75 -13.13
CA ASP A 132 7.63 33.98 -12.89
C ASP A 132 6.44 34.12 -13.86
N GLY A 133 5.41 34.83 -13.43
CA GLY A 133 4.18 35.03 -14.21
C GLY A 133 3.18 33.88 -14.11
N PRO A 134 1.97 34.05 -14.67
CA PRO A 134 0.86 33.10 -14.54
C PRO A 134 1.20 31.74 -15.15
N LEU A 135 0.58 30.67 -14.64
CA LEU A 135 0.71 29.32 -15.20
C LEU A 135 0.35 29.31 -16.69
N THR A 136 1.15 28.59 -17.47
CA THR A 136 0.92 28.37 -18.88
C THR A 136 -0.28 27.46 -19.12
N GLN A 137 -0.88 27.52 -20.31
CA GLN A 137 -2.01 26.65 -20.64
C GLN A 137 -1.63 25.16 -20.56
N ASP A 138 -0.42 24.79 -20.98
CA ASP A 138 0.05 23.40 -20.89
C ASP A 138 0.18 22.91 -19.45
N GLU A 139 0.60 23.78 -18.52
CA GLU A 139 0.64 23.47 -17.09
C GLU A 139 -0.76 23.33 -16.51
N LEU A 140 -1.68 24.23 -16.86
CA LEU A 140 -3.08 24.14 -16.43
C LEU A 140 -3.75 22.86 -16.93
N ASP A 141 -3.55 22.50 -18.19
CA ASP A 141 -4.04 21.24 -18.77
C ASP A 141 -3.46 20.02 -18.04
N THR A 142 -2.17 20.08 -17.68
CA THR A 142 -1.49 19.02 -16.94
C THR A 142 -2.04 18.88 -15.53
N LEU A 143 -2.22 19.99 -14.82
CA LEU A 143 -2.80 20.01 -13.47
C LEU A 143 -4.25 19.54 -13.47
N GLN A 144 -5.03 19.89 -14.50
CA GLN A 144 -6.40 19.39 -14.64
C GLN A 144 -6.41 17.87 -14.80
N LYS A 145 -5.58 17.31 -15.69
CA LYS A 145 -5.48 15.85 -15.87
C LYS A 145 -5.07 15.13 -14.59
N ILE A 146 -4.09 15.67 -13.87
CA ILE A 146 -3.63 15.12 -12.59
C ILE A 146 -4.75 15.19 -11.55
N GLY A 147 -5.45 16.32 -11.46
CA GLY A 147 -6.56 16.51 -10.52
C GLY A 147 -7.73 15.55 -10.77
N ASP A 148 -8.15 15.41 -12.02
CA ASP A 148 -9.24 14.51 -12.41
C ASP A 148 -8.87 13.03 -12.20
N ALA A 149 -7.61 12.69 -12.47
CA ALA A 149 -7.10 11.36 -12.18
C ALA A 149 -7.01 11.11 -10.65
N GLY A 150 -6.58 12.09 -9.86
CA GLY A 150 -6.56 12.03 -8.40
C GLY A 150 -7.94 11.72 -7.82
N GLU A 151 -8.99 12.40 -8.31
CA GLU A 151 -10.38 12.12 -7.91
C GLU A 151 -10.82 10.69 -8.28
N LYS A 152 -10.43 10.21 -9.46
CA LYS A 152 -10.75 8.85 -9.91
C LYS A 152 -10.03 7.79 -9.06
N LEU A 153 -8.76 8.01 -8.73
CA LEU A 153 -7.97 7.15 -7.86
C LEU A 153 -8.59 7.10 -6.46
N GLU A 154 -8.91 8.26 -5.88
CA GLU A 154 -9.53 8.36 -4.56
C GLU A 154 -10.89 7.64 -4.52
N THR A 155 -11.72 7.84 -5.55
CA THR A 155 -13.03 7.17 -5.68
C THR A 155 -12.87 5.65 -5.77
N THR A 156 -11.85 5.18 -6.49
CA THR A 156 -11.57 3.75 -6.65
C THR A 156 -11.09 3.16 -5.33
N LEU A 157 -10.13 3.79 -4.66
CA LEU A 157 -9.60 3.34 -3.38
C LEU A 157 -10.69 3.32 -2.28
N LYS A 158 -11.60 4.30 -2.26
CA LYS A 158 -12.72 4.34 -1.32
C LYS A 158 -13.75 3.22 -1.49
N GLN A 159 -13.66 2.39 -2.54
CA GLN A 159 -14.48 1.18 -2.66
C GLN A 159 -14.12 0.14 -1.58
N TYR A 160 -12.92 0.23 -1.00
CA TYR A 160 -12.51 -0.57 0.14
C TYR A 160 -12.47 0.30 1.41
N GLU A 161 -13.15 -0.16 2.46
CA GLU A 161 -13.08 0.47 3.77
C GLU A 161 -11.87 -0.07 4.54
N VAL A 162 -10.91 0.81 4.84
CA VAL A 162 -9.68 0.42 5.54
C VAL A 162 -10.03 -0.12 6.93
N PRO A 163 -9.56 -1.32 7.28
CA PRO A 163 -9.96 -1.97 8.52
C PRO A 163 -9.38 -1.27 9.75
N THR A 164 -10.09 -1.39 10.87
CA THR A 164 -9.66 -0.89 12.19
C THR A 164 -9.56 -1.99 13.26
N GLY A 165 -9.97 -3.22 12.94
CA GLY A 165 -10.00 -4.35 13.86
C GLY A 165 -9.08 -5.50 13.43
N ASP A 166 -8.53 -6.22 14.41
CA ASP A 166 -7.51 -7.27 14.22
C ASP A 166 -7.93 -8.38 13.24
N ASP A 167 -9.18 -8.85 13.30
CA ASP A 167 -9.66 -9.88 12.38
C ASP A 167 -9.73 -9.40 10.93
N ARG A 168 -10.03 -8.12 10.72
CA ARG A 168 -10.09 -7.52 9.39
C ARG A 168 -8.68 -7.22 8.85
N PHE A 169 -7.71 -6.87 9.70
CA PHE A 169 -6.31 -6.77 9.27
C PHE A 169 -5.78 -8.11 8.75
N ARG A 170 -6.12 -9.22 9.40
CA ARG A 170 -5.75 -10.57 8.90
C ARG A 170 -6.40 -10.90 7.56
N GLN A 171 -7.65 -10.47 7.34
CA GLN A 171 -8.31 -10.61 6.04
C GLN A 171 -7.63 -9.75 4.96
N MET A 172 -7.18 -8.55 5.32
CA MET A 172 -6.40 -7.69 4.43
C MET A 172 -5.07 -8.34 4.04
N GLU A 173 -4.34 -8.93 4.98
CA GLU A 173 -3.10 -9.68 4.64
C GLU A 173 -3.37 -10.83 3.67
N ALA A 174 -4.52 -11.50 3.80
CA ALA A 174 -4.95 -12.56 2.90
C ALA A 174 -5.43 -12.08 1.52
N GLY A 175 -5.46 -10.77 1.26
CA GLY A 175 -5.85 -10.20 -0.03
C GLY A 175 -7.34 -10.03 -0.28
N ILE A 176 -8.14 -10.13 0.78
CA ILE A 176 -9.59 -10.12 0.65
C ILE A 176 -10.09 -8.68 0.44
N ASP A 177 -10.89 -8.48 -0.60
CA ASP A 177 -11.61 -7.26 -1.00
C ASP A 177 -10.76 -6.06 -1.46
N TRP A 178 -9.58 -5.81 -0.88
CA TRP A 178 -8.78 -4.59 -1.18
C TRP A 178 -7.94 -4.68 -2.45
N VAL A 179 -7.55 -5.90 -2.86
CA VAL A 179 -6.65 -6.14 -4.01
C VAL A 179 -7.30 -5.67 -5.32
N GLY A 180 -8.62 -5.82 -5.47
CA GLY A 180 -9.34 -5.36 -6.66
C GLY A 180 -9.25 -3.84 -6.88
N PRO A 181 -9.72 -3.02 -5.91
CA PRO A 181 -9.57 -1.57 -5.96
C PRO A 181 -8.12 -1.09 -6.09
N ALA A 182 -7.18 -1.73 -5.38
CA ALA A 182 -5.75 -1.40 -5.48
C ALA A 182 -5.20 -1.68 -6.88
N GLY A 183 -5.47 -2.85 -7.46
CA GLY A 183 -5.05 -3.20 -8.82
C GLY A 183 -5.66 -2.28 -9.87
N GLN A 184 -6.93 -1.86 -9.71
CA GLN A 184 -7.55 -0.87 -10.58
C GLN A 184 -6.87 0.51 -10.46
N THR A 185 -6.45 0.88 -9.25
CA THR A 185 -5.70 2.12 -8.97
C THR A 185 -4.34 2.10 -9.67
N VAL A 186 -3.62 0.96 -9.65
CA VAL A 186 -2.35 0.79 -10.40
C VAL A 186 -2.56 1.05 -11.89
N LYS A 187 -3.61 0.47 -12.49
CA LYS A 187 -3.93 0.70 -13.89
C LYS A 187 -4.22 2.17 -14.19
N GLN A 188 -4.97 2.83 -13.31
CA GLN A 188 -5.28 4.26 -13.47
C GLN A 188 -4.03 5.15 -13.37
N LEU A 189 -3.07 4.80 -12.52
CA LEU A 189 -1.77 5.48 -12.45
C LEU A 189 -0.98 5.30 -13.76
N GLN A 190 -0.96 4.09 -14.31
CA GLN A 190 -0.29 3.81 -15.59
C GLN A 190 -0.95 4.54 -16.76
N ASP A 191 -2.29 4.58 -16.80
CA ASP A 191 -3.06 5.31 -17.80
C ASP A 191 -2.75 6.82 -17.72
N LEU A 192 -2.71 7.39 -16.52
CA LEU A 192 -2.34 8.79 -16.29
C LEU A 192 -0.89 9.05 -16.75
N ALA A 193 0.07 8.24 -16.29
CA ALA A 193 1.47 8.37 -16.68
C ALA A 193 1.65 8.35 -18.21
N SER A 194 0.92 7.46 -18.88
CA SER A 194 0.92 7.36 -20.35
C SER A 194 0.33 8.61 -21.00
N ALA A 195 -0.80 9.12 -20.47
CA ALA A 195 -1.45 10.34 -20.95
C ALA A 195 -0.60 11.62 -20.76
N LEU A 196 0.31 11.62 -19.78
CA LEU A 196 1.25 12.72 -19.53
C LEU A 196 2.51 12.65 -20.41
N ASN A 197 2.85 11.48 -20.94
CA ASN A 197 4.00 11.28 -21.84
C ASN A 197 3.63 11.39 -23.33
N ALA A 198 2.34 11.37 -23.69
CA ALA A 198 1.88 11.43 -25.08
C ALA A 198 1.97 12.83 -25.74
N LYS A 199 2.72 13.78 -25.17
CA LYS A 199 2.97 15.13 -25.71
C LYS A 199 4.47 15.32 -25.96
#